data_AF-A0A957DNG6-F1
#
_entry.id   AF-A0A957DNG6-F1
#
_cell.length_a   1.000
_cell.length_b   1.000
_cell.length_c   1.000
_cell.angle_alpha   90.00
_cell.angle_beta   90.00
_cell.angle_gamma   90.00
#
_symmetry.space_group_name_H-M   'P 1'
#
loop_
_entity.id
_entity.type
_entity.pdbx_description
1 polymer ?
#
loop_
_entity_poly.entity_id
_entity_poly.type
_entity_poly.pdbx_seq_one_letter_code
_entity_poly.pdbx_strand_id
1 'polypeptide(L)'
;MNKSQTEKPDAQRWQSYTLAQYVALRNGVPLGNGRSLRNMLQRSFGAASFAEFWQYWNPIWGYGLGKYVYEPLRRFLPPALAFIMTFIISGGLHDLATTAVSRSPAFLFTPWFFLLGVGAVLARAFGMDLSNRSWWARVSVNLAYLVICLAVTLALKHIAGSAFWLFQ
;
A
#
# COMPACT_ATOMS: atom_id res chain seq x y z
N MET A 1 -10.28 -38.10 -16.52
CA MET A 1 -10.39 -36.64 -16.57
C MET A 1 -11.18 -36.21 -15.35
N ASN A 2 -10.56 -35.67 -14.30
CA ASN A 2 -11.28 -35.29 -13.09
C ASN A 2 -10.84 -33.90 -12.60
N LYS A 3 -11.82 -33.00 -12.56
CA LYS A 3 -11.70 -31.60 -12.16
C LYS A 3 -11.81 -31.51 -10.64
N SER A 4 -10.72 -31.20 -9.96
CA SER A 4 -10.75 -30.66 -8.58
C SER A 4 -9.49 -29.87 -8.24
N GLN A 5 -9.06 -29.00 -9.16
CA GLN A 5 -8.24 -27.85 -8.77
C GLN A 5 -9.20 -26.79 -8.20
N THR A 6 -9.52 -26.92 -6.92
CA THR A 6 -10.05 -25.82 -6.13
C THR A 6 -9.05 -24.67 -6.20
N GLU A 7 -9.34 -23.66 -7.02
CA GLU A 7 -8.57 -22.42 -7.11
C GLU A 7 -8.49 -21.80 -5.72
N LYS A 8 -7.32 -21.90 -5.09
CA LYS A 8 -7.00 -21.08 -3.94
C LYS A 8 -7.04 -19.62 -4.41
N PRO A 9 -7.74 -18.71 -3.72
CA PRO A 9 -7.81 -17.31 -4.13
C PRO A 9 -6.39 -16.76 -4.29
N ASP A 10 -6.14 -16.02 -5.37
CA ASP A 10 -4.83 -15.55 -5.85
C ASP A 10 -3.88 -15.01 -4.76
N ALA A 11 -4.44 -14.54 -3.65
CA ALA A 11 -3.74 -14.14 -2.44
C ALA A 11 -2.83 -15.21 -1.81
N GLN A 12 -3.03 -16.52 -2.05
CA GLN A 12 -2.14 -17.58 -1.54
C GLN A 12 -1.03 -17.99 -2.53
N ARG A 13 -1.14 -17.62 -3.81
CA ARG A 13 -0.28 -18.17 -4.86
C ARG A 13 1.14 -17.57 -4.87
N TRP A 14 1.31 -16.37 -4.35
CA TRP A 14 2.61 -15.68 -4.36
C TRP A 14 3.52 -16.05 -3.17
N GLN A 15 3.01 -16.76 -2.16
CA GLN A 15 3.77 -17.10 -0.96
C GLN A 15 4.96 -18.04 -1.25
N SER A 16 4.86 -18.83 -2.32
CA SER A 16 5.94 -19.71 -2.81
C SER A 16 6.92 -19.00 -3.75
N TYR A 17 6.68 -17.73 -4.10
CA TYR A 17 7.53 -17.03 -5.06
C TYR A 17 8.79 -16.51 -4.37
N THR A 18 9.91 -16.57 -5.09
CA THR A 18 11.10 -15.79 -4.73
C THR A 18 10.82 -14.31 -4.94
N LEU A 19 11.62 -13.44 -4.30
CA LEU A 19 11.52 -11.99 -4.51
C LEU A 19 11.61 -11.63 -6.00
N ALA A 20 12.53 -12.26 -6.76
CA ALA A 20 12.69 -12.01 -8.18
C ALA A 20 11.44 -12.40 -8.99
N GLN A 21 10.82 -13.54 -8.68
CA GLN A 21 9.57 -13.98 -9.31
C GLN A 21 8.41 -13.04 -8.98
N TYR A 22 8.29 -12.62 -7.71
CA TYR A 22 7.27 -11.67 -7.26
C TYR A 22 7.40 -10.32 -7.98
N VAL A 23 8.62 -9.78 -8.05
CA VAL A 23 8.88 -8.50 -8.73
C VAL A 23 8.62 -8.61 -10.23
N ALA A 24 9.04 -9.70 -10.87
CA ALA A 24 8.76 -9.94 -12.29
C ALA A 24 7.25 -10.00 -12.57
N LEU A 25 6.47 -10.65 -11.71
CA LEU A 25 5.00 -10.69 -11.81
C LEU A 25 4.40 -9.27 -11.74
N ARG A 26 4.80 -8.47 -10.74
CA ARG A 26 4.19 -7.15 -10.49
C ARG A 26 4.64 -6.09 -11.50
N ASN A 27 5.92 -6.03 -11.82
CA ASN A 27 6.48 -5.00 -12.71
C ASN A 27 6.52 -5.41 -14.19
N GLY A 28 6.35 -6.70 -14.50
CA GLY A 28 6.49 -7.23 -15.86
C GLY A 28 7.92 -7.25 -16.38
N VAL A 29 8.91 -6.94 -15.54
CA VAL A 29 10.35 -6.97 -15.86
C VAL A 29 11.14 -7.55 -14.68
N PRO A 30 12.31 -8.18 -14.92
CA PRO A 30 13.14 -8.72 -13.86
C PRO A 30 13.60 -7.66 -12.83
N LEU A 31 13.94 -8.14 -11.63
CA LEU A 31 14.55 -7.31 -10.58
C LEU A 31 15.85 -6.66 -11.09
N GLY A 32 16.05 -5.37 -10.78
CA GLY A 32 17.21 -4.60 -11.23
C GLY A 32 17.11 -4.04 -12.65
N ASN A 33 16.03 -4.31 -13.39
CA ASN A 33 15.84 -3.74 -14.73
C ASN A 33 15.58 -2.22 -14.68
N GLY A 34 16.22 -1.45 -15.57
CA GLY A 34 16.07 0.02 -15.63
C GLY A 34 14.64 0.50 -15.93
N ARG A 35 13.78 -0.33 -16.52
CA ARG A 35 12.36 -0.01 -16.75
C ARG A 35 11.48 -0.24 -15.52
N SER A 36 12.02 -0.81 -14.44
CA SER A 36 11.28 -1.18 -13.23
C SER A 36 10.53 0.01 -12.63
N LEU A 37 11.19 1.16 -12.46
CA LEU A 37 10.56 2.37 -11.90
C LEU A 37 9.42 2.87 -12.80
N ARG A 38 9.66 2.95 -14.12
CA ARG A 38 8.64 3.38 -15.08
C ARG A 38 7.41 2.47 -15.02
N ASN A 39 7.62 1.15 -15.07
CA ASN A 39 6.52 0.19 -15.05
C ASN A 39 5.76 0.23 -13.72
N MET A 40 6.48 0.35 -12.60
CA MET A 40 5.89 0.50 -11.26
C MET A 40 4.96 1.70 -11.21
N LEU A 41 5.42 2.88 -11.63
CA LEU A 41 4.61 4.11 -11.63
C LEU A 41 3.41 3.99 -12.58
N GLN A 42 3.64 3.56 -13.82
CA GLN A 42 2.57 3.42 -14.82
C GLN A 42 1.47 2.44 -14.39
N ARG A 43 1.85 1.32 -13.77
CA ARG A 43 0.91 0.31 -13.28
C ARG A 43 0.21 0.73 -12.00
N SER A 44 0.94 1.33 -11.05
CA SER A 44 0.35 1.78 -9.78
C SER A 44 -0.71 2.84 -10.05
N PHE A 45 -0.35 3.96 -10.69
CA PHE A 45 -1.31 5.02 -10.96
C PHE A 45 -2.41 4.61 -11.97
N GLY A 46 -2.07 3.72 -12.90
CA GLY A 46 -3.03 3.15 -13.85
C GLY A 46 -3.89 2.01 -13.30
N ALA A 47 -3.79 1.66 -12.02
CA ALA A 47 -4.52 0.54 -11.44
C ALA A 47 -6.04 0.77 -11.47
N ALA A 48 -6.81 -0.31 -11.62
CA ALA A 48 -8.27 -0.24 -11.68
C ALA A 48 -8.90 0.00 -10.31
N SER A 49 -8.16 -0.16 -9.22
CA SER A 49 -8.61 0.17 -7.87
C SER A 49 -7.46 0.65 -6.99
N PHE A 50 -7.80 1.36 -5.91
CA PHE A 50 -6.80 1.80 -4.94
C PHE A 50 -6.14 0.63 -4.21
N ALA A 51 -6.81 -0.52 -4.09
CA ALA A 51 -6.19 -1.72 -3.53
C ALA A 51 -5.19 -2.38 -4.49
N GLU A 52 -5.46 -2.33 -5.79
CA GLU A 52 -4.56 -2.84 -6.81
C GLU A 52 -3.33 -1.93 -6.97
N PHE A 53 -3.48 -0.61 -6.79
CA PHE A 53 -2.35 0.35 -6.75
C PHE A 53 -1.19 -0.17 -5.88
N TRP A 54 -1.50 -0.63 -4.66
CA TRP A 54 -0.52 -1.10 -3.69
C TRP A 54 0.12 -2.45 -4.02
N GLN A 55 -0.44 -3.20 -4.98
CA GLN A 55 0.18 -4.41 -5.48
C GLN A 55 1.35 -4.10 -6.43
N TYR A 56 1.28 -2.96 -7.12
CA TYR A 56 2.32 -2.50 -8.03
C TYR A 56 3.30 -1.54 -7.35
N TRP A 57 2.85 -0.76 -6.37
CA TRP A 57 3.70 0.21 -5.70
C TRP A 57 4.81 -0.49 -4.89
N ASN A 58 6.06 -0.24 -5.27
CA ASN A 58 7.26 -0.77 -4.63
C ASN A 58 7.15 -2.29 -4.31
N PRO A 59 7.23 -3.17 -5.31
CA PRO A 59 6.96 -4.59 -5.11
C PRO A 59 8.00 -5.30 -4.23
N ILE A 60 9.22 -4.75 -4.10
CA ILE A 60 10.21 -5.29 -3.17
C ILE A 60 9.75 -5.07 -1.72
N TRP A 61 9.31 -3.85 -1.41
CA TRP A 61 8.75 -3.51 -0.10
C TRP A 61 7.46 -4.29 0.17
N GLY A 62 6.57 -4.36 -0.83
CA GLY A 62 5.33 -5.14 -0.74
C GLY A 62 5.57 -6.63 -0.48
N TYR A 63 6.59 -7.23 -1.10
CA TYR A 63 6.99 -8.63 -0.83
C TYR A 63 7.44 -8.82 0.62
N GLY A 64 8.31 -7.93 1.13
CA GLY A 64 8.80 -7.98 2.50
C GLY A 64 7.66 -7.84 3.52
N LEU A 65 6.84 -6.82 3.38
CA LEU A 65 5.67 -6.60 4.24
C LEU A 65 4.68 -7.76 4.15
N GLY A 66 4.41 -8.27 2.95
CA GLY A 66 3.54 -9.41 2.74
C GLY A 66 4.00 -10.62 3.56
N LYS A 67 5.28 -10.98 3.43
CA LYS A 67 5.85 -12.20 4.02
C LYS A 67 6.09 -12.09 5.53
N TYR A 68 6.57 -10.94 5.99
CA TYR A 68 7.05 -10.78 7.37
C TYR A 68 6.09 -10.01 8.28
N VAL A 69 5.08 -9.33 7.74
CA VAL A 69 4.11 -8.55 8.52
C VAL A 69 2.69 -9.07 8.30
N TYR A 70 2.19 -8.99 7.07
CA TYR A 70 0.80 -9.35 6.76
C TYR A 70 0.51 -10.82 7.04
N GLU A 71 1.33 -11.75 6.55
CA GLU A 71 1.08 -13.19 6.71
C GLU A 71 1.11 -13.64 8.19
N PRO A 72 2.07 -13.22 9.02
CA PRO A 72 1.99 -13.46 10.46
C PRO A 72 0.73 -12.88 11.11
N LEU A 73 0.36 -11.63 10.77
CA LEU A 73 -0.84 -10.99 11.32
C LEU A 73 -2.14 -11.72 10.94
N ARG A 74 -2.20 -12.30 9.74
CA ARG A 74 -3.36 -13.05 9.24
C ARG A 74 -3.69 -14.29 10.07
N ARG A 75 -2.76 -14.78 10.89
CA ARG A 75 -3.01 -15.90 11.83
C ARG A 75 -3.90 -15.51 13.00
N PHE A 76 -3.96 -14.20 13.31
CA PHE A 76 -4.67 -13.68 14.47
C PHE A 76 -5.78 -12.69 14.11
N LEU A 77 -5.68 -12.03 12.94
CA LEU A 77 -6.56 -10.94 12.54
C LEU A 77 -7.33 -11.25 11.24
N PRO A 78 -8.58 -10.73 11.10
CA PRO A 78 -9.30 -10.73 9.84
C PRO A 78 -8.48 -10.06 8.71
N PRO A 79 -8.69 -10.42 7.43
CA PRO A 79 -7.83 -9.97 6.34
C PRO A 79 -7.74 -8.45 6.21
N ALA A 80 -8.88 -7.76 6.36
CA ALA A 80 -8.95 -6.30 6.29
C ALA A 80 -8.12 -5.63 7.39
N LEU A 81 -8.23 -6.12 8.64
CA LEU A 81 -7.50 -5.58 9.76
C LEU A 81 -6.00 -5.87 9.65
N ALA A 82 -5.62 -7.10 9.27
CA ALA A 82 -4.22 -7.43 9.00
C ALA A 82 -3.62 -6.51 7.92
N PHE A 83 -4.39 -6.19 6.88
CA PHE A 83 -3.95 -5.29 5.82
C PHE A 83 -3.73 -3.87 6.33
N ILE A 84 -4.69 -3.30 7.08
CA ILE A 84 -4.55 -1.96 7.69
C ILE A 84 -3.34 -1.92 8.64
N MET A 85 -3.17 -2.94 9.48
CA MET A 85 -2.03 -3.03 10.40
C MET A 85 -0.70 -3.09 9.65
N THR A 86 -0.62 -3.79 8.53
CA THR A 86 0.58 -3.79 7.67
C THR A 86 0.90 -2.39 7.15
N PHE A 87 -0.12 -1.60 6.78
CA PHE A 87 0.08 -0.19 6.40
C PHE A 87 0.59 0.65 7.57
N ILE A 88 -0.01 0.52 8.76
CA ILE A 88 0.43 1.25 9.96
C ILE A 88 1.89 0.93 10.27
N ILE A 89 2.27 -0.36 10.27
CA ILE A 89 3.64 -0.80 10.52
C ILE A 89 4.59 -0.25 9.45
N SER A 90 4.19 -0.29 8.18
CA SER A 90 4.95 0.32 7.10
C SER A 90 5.16 1.82 7.34
N GLY A 91 4.12 2.56 7.72
CA GLY A 91 4.20 3.98 8.04
C GLY A 91 5.15 4.24 9.20
N GLY A 92 5.07 3.43 10.26
CA GLY A 92 5.99 3.48 11.40
C GLY A 92 7.44 3.27 11.00
N LEU A 93 7.73 2.33 10.11
CA LEU A 93 9.09 2.12 9.58
C LEU A 93 9.60 3.34 8.80
N HIS A 94 8.74 4.05 8.07
CA HIS A 94 9.13 5.29 7.39
C HIS A 94 9.36 6.44 8.37
N ASP A 95 8.53 6.58 9.40
CA ASP A 95 8.71 7.56 10.47
C ASP A 95 10.02 7.31 11.24
N LEU A 96 10.35 6.04 11.53
CA LEU A 96 11.62 5.66 12.14
C LEU A 96 12.82 6.01 11.26
N ALA A 97 12.75 5.68 9.96
CA ALA A 97 13.80 6.04 9.00
C ALA A 97 13.98 7.57 8.90
N THR A 98 12.88 8.31 8.85
CA THR A 98 12.89 9.79 8.82
C THR A 98 13.51 10.34 10.09
N THR A 99 13.11 9.83 11.25
CA THR A 99 13.66 10.23 12.57
C THR A 99 15.16 9.95 12.66
N ALA A 100 15.62 8.81 12.15
CA ALA A 100 17.04 8.46 12.15
C ALA A 100 17.88 9.43 11.28
N VAL A 101 17.34 9.85 10.14
CA VAL A 101 17.99 10.79 9.22
C VAL A 101 17.92 12.22 9.73
N SER A 102 16.75 12.68 10.18
CA SER A 102 16.53 14.06 10.65
C SER A 102 17.01 14.31 12.07
N ARG A 103 17.27 13.24 12.84
CA ARG A 103 17.56 13.29 14.30
C ARG A 103 16.46 13.96 15.11
N SER A 104 15.23 13.98 14.60
CA SER A 104 14.07 14.58 15.26
C SER A 104 12.84 13.66 15.14
N PRO A 105 11.98 13.56 16.18
CA PRO A 105 10.81 12.71 16.11
C PRO A 105 9.91 13.04 14.91
N ALA A 106 9.73 12.08 14.02
CA ALA A 106 8.81 12.17 12.89
C ALA A 106 7.57 11.31 13.17
N PHE A 107 6.40 11.88 12.91
CA PHE A 107 5.11 11.18 13.02
C PHE A 107 4.16 11.68 11.94
N LEU A 108 4.47 11.35 10.69
CA LEU A 108 3.69 11.74 9.51
C LEU A 108 3.22 10.51 8.73
N PHE A 109 4.12 9.55 8.49
CA PHE A 109 3.84 8.41 7.63
C PHE A 109 2.91 7.42 8.30
N THR A 110 2.96 7.24 9.62
CA THR A 110 2.06 6.34 10.36
C THR A 110 0.58 6.72 10.20
N PRO A 111 0.14 7.95 10.56
CA PRO A 111 -1.25 8.35 10.37
C PRO A 111 -1.65 8.43 8.88
N TRP A 112 -0.73 8.83 8.00
CA TRP A 112 -1.01 8.85 6.56
C TRP A 112 -1.26 7.45 6.02
N PHE A 113 -0.37 6.49 6.29
CA PHE A 113 -0.51 5.11 5.82
C PHE A 113 -1.73 4.43 6.42
N PHE A 114 -2.13 4.76 7.65
CA PHE A 114 -3.40 4.31 8.21
C PHE A 114 -4.58 4.68 7.30
N LEU A 115 -4.69 5.96 6.91
CA LEU A 115 -5.75 6.41 6.00
C LEU A 115 -5.69 5.69 4.65
N LEU A 116 -4.49 5.49 4.10
CA LEU A 116 -4.30 4.75 2.85
C LEU A 116 -4.75 3.29 2.96
N GLY A 117 -4.42 2.62 4.08
CA GLY A 117 -4.82 1.25 4.35
C GLY A 117 -6.33 1.10 4.48
N VAL A 118 -6.99 2.02 5.20
CA VAL A 118 -8.46 2.08 5.29
C VAL A 118 -9.07 2.27 3.91
N GLY A 119 -8.53 3.21 3.12
CA GLY A 119 -8.95 3.45 1.74
C GLY A 119 -8.91 2.23 0.85
N ALA A 120 -7.81 1.50 0.89
CA ALA A 120 -7.65 0.30 0.10
C ALA A 120 -8.61 -0.82 0.55
N VAL A 121 -8.88 -0.95 1.85
CA VAL A 121 -9.91 -1.88 2.34
C VAL A 121 -11.30 -1.47 1.87
N LEU A 122 -11.66 -0.18 1.98
CA LEU A 122 -12.95 0.33 1.53
C LEU A 122 -13.12 0.17 0.01
N ALA A 123 -12.08 0.47 -0.77
CA ALA A 123 -12.09 0.27 -2.22
C ALA A 123 -12.40 -1.19 -2.58
N ARG A 124 -11.85 -2.17 -1.84
CA ARG A 124 -12.21 -3.58 -2.03
C ARG A 124 -13.63 -3.89 -1.56
N ALA A 125 -14.04 -3.38 -0.40
CA ALA A 125 -15.35 -3.65 0.18
C ALA A 125 -16.50 -3.13 -0.71
N PHE A 126 -16.30 -1.98 -1.36
CA PHE A 126 -17.26 -1.40 -2.31
C PHE A 126 -17.11 -1.92 -3.75
N GLY A 127 -16.20 -2.87 -4.01
CA GLY A 127 -15.98 -3.41 -5.35
C GLY A 127 -15.55 -2.34 -6.36
N MET A 128 -14.70 -1.40 -5.94
CA MET A 128 -14.19 -0.33 -6.82
C MET A 128 -13.50 -0.95 -8.04
N ASP A 129 -14.04 -0.65 -9.22
CA ASP A 129 -13.45 -1.05 -10.49
C ASP A 129 -13.50 0.12 -11.50
N LEU A 130 -12.32 0.60 -11.85
CA LEU A 130 -12.08 1.66 -12.83
C LEU A 130 -11.54 1.11 -14.15
N SER A 131 -11.59 -0.21 -14.39
CA SER A 131 -11.09 -0.87 -15.60
C SER A 131 -11.71 -0.31 -16.89
N ASN A 132 -13.00 0.05 -16.84
CA ASN A 132 -13.75 0.66 -17.93
C ASN A 132 -13.48 2.18 -18.11
N ARG A 133 -12.60 2.77 -17.30
CA ARG A 133 -12.24 4.20 -17.38
C ARG A 133 -10.92 4.39 -18.11
N SER A 134 -10.73 5.56 -18.68
CA SER A 134 -9.47 5.91 -19.33
C SER A 134 -8.30 5.83 -18.34
N TRP A 135 -7.09 5.60 -18.85
CA TRP A 135 -5.89 5.54 -18.01
C TRP A 135 -5.69 6.82 -17.19
N TRP A 136 -5.93 7.99 -17.78
CA TRP A 136 -5.86 9.26 -17.06
C TRP A 136 -6.88 9.40 -15.94
N ALA A 137 -8.12 8.94 -16.15
CA ALA A 137 -9.11 8.93 -15.08
C ALA A 137 -8.67 8.07 -13.89
N ARG A 138 -8.08 6.89 -14.16
CA ARG A 138 -7.50 6.02 -13.11
C ARG A 138 -6.37 6.71 -12.35
N VAL A 139 -5.45 7.34 -13.08
CA VAL A 139 -4.34 8.10 -12.51
C VAL A 139 -4.87 9.21 -11.60
N SER A 140 -5.83 10.00 -12.07
CA SER A 140 -6.43 11.09 -11.31
C SER A 140 -7.08 10.59 -10.01
N VAL A 141 -7.85 9.50 -10.06
CA VAL A 141 -8.51 8.97 -8.86
C VAL A 141 -7.49 8.44 -7.85
N ASN A 142 -6.53 7.61 -8.29
CA ASN A 142 -5.50 7.06 -7.40
C ASN A 142 -4.61 8.15 -6.80
N LEU A 143 -4.21 9.14 -7.61
CA LEU A 143 -3.40 10.27 -7.14
C LEU A 143 -4.19 11.17 -6.18
N ALA A 144 -5.44 11.50 -6.51
CA ALA A 144 -6.30 12.29 -5.63
C ALA A 144 -6.45 11.61 -4.27
N TYR A 145 -6.60 10.29 -4.22
CA TYR A 145 -6.69 9.56 -2.96
C TYR A 145 -5.42 9.72 -2.10
N LEU A 146 -4.23 9.56 -2.71
CA LEU A 146 -2.95 9.76 -2.01
C LEU A 146 -2.82 11.18 -1.45
N VAL A 147 -3.13 12.18 -2.28
CA VAL A 147 -3.01 13.61 -1.94
C VAL A 147 -4.02 14.01 -0.87
N ILE A 148 -5.26 13.57 -0.97
CA ILE A 148 -6.31 13.87 0.02
C ILE A 148 -5.92 13.27 1.38
N CYS A 149 -5.48 12.01 1.42
CA CYS A 149 -5.04 11.39 2.68
C CYS A 149 -3.84 12.13 3.29
N LEU A 150 -2.91 12.61 2.46
CA LEU A 150 -1.76 13.39 2.92
C LEU A 150 -2.22 14.75 3.46
N ALA A 151 -3.08 15.45 2.73
CA ALA A 151 -3.61 16.75 3.14
C ALA A 151 -4.37 16.66 4.47
N VAL A 152 -5.20 15.63 4.65
CA VAL A 152 -5.88 15.36 5.92
C VAL A 152 -4.87 15.13 7.04
N THR A 153 -3.83 14.33 6.79
CA THR A 153 -2.80 14.06 7.80
C THR A 153 -2.06 15.35 8.21
N LEU A 154 -1.69 16.18 7.25
CA LEU A 154 -1.03 17.46 7.50
C LEU A 154 -1.93 18.45 8.25
N ALA A 155 -3.22 18.51 7.89
CA ALA A 155 -4.20 19.33 8.59
C ALA A 155 -4.36 18.90 10.04
N LEU A 156 -4.51 17.59 10.30
CA LEU A 156 -4.60 17.03 11.66
C LEU A 156 -3.34 17.32 12.47
N LYS A 157 -2.16 17.14 11.88
CA LYS A 157 -0.88 17.46 12.52
C LYS A 157 -0.79 18.94 12.88
N HIS A 158 -1.21 19.82 11.98
CA HIS A 158 -1.23 21.26 12.23
C HIS A 158 -2.16 21.62 13.38
N ILE A 159 -3.41 21.14 13.36
CA ILE A 159 -4.41 21.39 14.41
C ILE A 159 -3.92 20.89 15.78
N ALA A 160 -3.36 19.67 15.83
CA ALA A 160 -2.83 19.11 17.08
C ALA A 160 -1.65 19.92 17.63
N GLY A 161 -0.76 20.40 16.74
CA GLY A 161 0.33 21.29 17.12
C GLY A 161 -0.17 22.64 17.64
N SER A 162 -1.17 23.24 16.98
CA SER A 162 -1.77 24.51 17.42
C SER A 162 -2.51 24.38 18.76
N ALA A 163 -3.21 23.28 18.99
CA ALA A 163 -3.89 23.01 20.26
C ALA A 163 -2.90 22.85 21.43
N PHE A 164 -1.74 22.23 21.20
CA PHE A 164 -0.69 22.09 22.21
C PHE A 164 -0.19 23.45 22.74
N TRP A 165 -0.15 24.48 21.91
CA TRP A 165 0.25 25.84 22.30
C TRP A 165 -0.84 26.65 23.01
N LEU A 166 -2.12 26.29 22.88
CA LEU A 166 -3.23 27.02 23.51
C LEU A 166 -3.49 26.61 24.97
N PHE A 167 -2.85 25.54 25.45
CA PHE A 167 -3.00 25.01 26.81
C PHE A 167 -1.71 25.13 27.66
N GLN A 168 -0.76 25.97 27.24
CA GLN A 168 0.39 26.43 28.04
C GLN A 168 0.25 27.90 28.36
#